data_AF-A0A3M2LZM9-F1
#
_entry.id   AF-A0A3M2LZM9-F1
#
_cell.length_a   1.000
_cell.length_b   1.000
_cell.length_c   1.000
_cell.angle_alpha   90.00
_cell.angle_beta   90.00
_cell.angle_gamma   90.00
#
_symmetry.space_group_name_H-M   'P 1'
#
loop_
_entity.id
_entity.type
_entity.pdbx_description
1 polymer ?
#
loop_
_entity_poly.entity_id
_entity_poly.type
_entity_poly.pdbx_seq_one_letter_code
_entity_poly.pdbx_strand_id
1 'polypeptide(L)'
;MDPIFEPPPGSPLGAAMSEQWSLIPLRVPPGWTVVHNALEARRLPDGRIEVNDSEDLYWARTAPPPWIPAEDLAGSDDLRAREIGVDVGWYRAHGFRVVVLDPDWDHVRASHSTFDIEDLVAVLERWTWTISQGTLPDQHGGER
;
A
#
# COMPACT_ATOMS: atom_id res chain seq x y z
N MET A 1 -18.01 11.15 -3.61
CA MET A 1 -18.60 9.85 -3.92
C MET A 1 -17.86 8.90 -3.02
N ASP A 2 -18.58 8.23 -2.14
CA ASP A 2 -17.97 7.32 -1.19
C ASP A 2 -17.46 6.10 -1.97
N PRO A 3 -16.23 5.61 -1.70
CA PRO A 3 -15.63 4.48 -2.40
C PRO A 3 -16.31 3.20 -1.94
N ILE A 4 -17.36 2.81 -2.67
CA ILE A 4 -18.17 1.63 -2.40
C ILE A 4 -17.93 0.60 -3.49
N PHE A 5 -17.58 -0.61 -3.08
CA PHE A 5 -17.19 -1.71 -3.96
C PHE A 5 -18.10 -2.92 -3.78
N GLU A 6 -18.35 -3.63 -4.88
CA GLU A 6 -19.01 -4.92 -4.88
C GLU A 6 -17.95 -6.02 -4.93
N PRO A 7 -17.63 -6.68 -3.80
CA PRO A 7 -16.66 -7.76 -3.82
C PRO A 7 -17.22 -8.96 -4.61
N PRO A 8 -16.38 -9.73 -5.30
CA PRO A 8 -16.80 -10.99 -5.92
C PRO A 8 -17.44 -11.94 -4.90
N PRO A 9 -18.44 -12.75 -5.31
CA PRO A 9 -19.00 -13.77 -4.44
C PRO A 9 -17.91 -14.70 -3.87
N GLY A 10 -17.85 -14.83 -2.55
CA GLY A 10 -16.84 -15.65 -1.87
C GLY A 10 -15.45 -14.99 -1.72
N SER A 11 -15.33 -13.70 -2.01
CA SER A 11 -14.12 -12.92 -1.76
C SER A 11 -13.63 -13.08 -0.31
N PRO A 12 -12.35 -13.43 -0.09
CA PRO A 12 -11.75 -13.44 1.25
C PRO A 12 -11.81 -12.07 1.93
N LEU A 13 -11.67 -10.99 1.15
CA LEU A 13 -11.76 -9.62 1.65
C LEU A 13 -13.19 -9.32 2.12
N GLY A 14 -14.20 -9.62 1.30
CA GLY A 14 -15.61 -9.46 1.69
C GLY A 14 -16.01 -10.29 2.91
N ALA A 15 -15.43 -11.49 3.07
CA ALA A 15 -15.65 -12.33 4.25
C ALA A 15 -14.96 -11.79 5.51
N ALA A 16 -13.82 -11.11 5.38
CA ALA A 16 -13.08 -10.52 6.48
C ALA A 16 -13.71 -9.21 7.01
N MET A 17 -14.52 -8.53 6.20
CA MET A 17 -15.13 -7.25 6.57
C MET A 17 -16.31 -7.42 7.53
N SER A 18 -16.32 -6.58 8.57
CA SER A 18 -17.42 -6.48 9.54
C SER A 18 -18.36 -5.33 9.17
N GLU A 19 -19.55 -5.27 9.77
CA GLU A 19 -20.46 -4.13 9.61
C GLU A 19 -19.96 -2.85 10.33
N GLN A 20 -18.98 -3.00 11.22
CA GLN A 20 -18.28 -1.89 11.87
C GLN A 20 -17.03 -1.51 11.07
N TRP A 21 -16.66 -0.24 11.13
CA TRP A 21 -15.37 0.22 10.58
C TRP A 21 -14.22 -0.53 11.26
N SER A 22 -13.37 -1.13 10.44
CA SER A 22 -12.20 -1.87 10.88
C SER A 22 -11.10 -1.80 9.83
N LEU A 23 -9.84 -1.94 10.26
CA LEU A 23 -8.71 -2.00 9.34
C LEU A 23 -8.85 -3.17 8.37
N ILE A 24 -8.54 -2.91 7.10
CA ILE A 24 -8.36 -3.94 6.09
C ILE A 24 -7.14 -4.79 6.49
N PRO A 25 -7.28 -6.12 6.59
CA PRO A 25 -6.14 -7.00 6.87
C PRO A 25 -5.12 -6.91 5.75
N LEU A 26 -3.88 -6.56 6.11
CA LEU A 26 -2.73 -6.50 5.19
C LEU A 26 -1.61 -7.40 5.70
N ARG A 27 -0.96 -8.11 4.78
CA ARG A 27 0.26 -8.86 5.03
C ARG A 27 1.47 -7.96 4.82
N VAL A 28 2.04 -7.49 5.92
CA VAL A 28 3.25 -6.67 5.91
C VAL A 28 4.46 -7.57 6.20
N PRO A 29 5.44 -7.69 5.29
CA PRO A 29 6.61 -8.54 5.52
C PRO A 29 7.56 -7.95 6.56
N PRO A 30 8.43 -8.76 7.18
CA PRO A 30 9.45 -8.28 8.09
C PRO A 30 10.34 -7.19 7.47
N GLY A 31 10.81 -6.25 8.29
CA GLY A 31 11.64 -5.13 7.84
C GLY A 31 10.86 -3.87 7.45
N TRP A 32 9.53 -3.95 7.41
CA TRP A 32 8.65 -2.79 7.25
C TRP A 32 8.19 -2.24 8.60
N THR A 33 8.18 -0.92 8.70
CA THR A 33 7.51 -0.17 9.76
C THR A 33 6.30 0.53 9.17
N VAL A 34 5.11 0.14 9.62
CA VAL A 34 3.87 0.86 9.30
C VAL A 34 3.83 2.10 10.17
N VAL A 35 3.90 3.28 9.53
CA VAL A 35 3.93 4.56 10.24
C VAL A 35 2.51 5.13 10.40
N HIS A 36 1.68 4.95 9.38
CA HIS A 36 0.28 5.34 9.38
C HIS A 36 -0.58 4.28 8.70
N ASN A 37 -1.75 3.99 9.26
CA ASN A 37 -2.71 3.07 8.65
C ASN A 37 -4.14 3.49 9.02
N ALA A 38 -4.83 4.04 8.03
CA ALA A 38 -6.24 4.40 8.02
C ALA A 38 -6.98 3.71 6.85
N LEU A 39 -6.42 2.63 6.30
CA LEU A 39 -7.11 1.74 5.35
C LEU A 39 -8.18 0.96 6.10
N GLU A 40 -9.27 1.65 6.42
CA GLU A 40 -10.44 1.11 7.09
C GLU A 40 -11.56 0.87 6.09
N ALA A 41 -12.33 -0.17 6.35
CA ALA A 41 -13.52 -0.49 5.58
C ALA A 41 -14.60 -1.08 6.48
N ARG A 42 -15.84 -1.04 5.98
CA ARG A 42 -16.99 -1.75 6.56
C ARG A 42 -17.83 -2.41 5.49
N ARG A 43 -18.53 -3.48 5.85
CA ARG A 43 -19.55 -4.12 5.02
C ARG A 43 -20.91 -3.44 5.25
N LEU A 44 -21.55 -3.04 4.16
CA LEU A 44 -22.90 -2.51 4.15
C LEU A 44 -23.95 -3.64 4.24
N PRO A 45 -25.19 -3.33 4.65
CA PRO A 45 -26.25 -4.33 4.76
C PRO A 45 -26.59 -5.07 3.46
N ASP A 46 -26.29 -4.47 2.31
CA ASP A 46 -26.46 -5.06 0.98
C ASP A 46 -25.26 -5.90 0.52
N GLY A 47 -24.23 -6.05 1.37
CA GLY A 47 -23.03 -6.84 1.11
C GLY A 47 -21.89 -6.08 0.43
N ARG A 48 -22.09 -4.82 0.02
CA ARG A 48 -21.03 -3.97 -0.53
C ARG A 48 -20.02 -3.57 0.55
N ILE A 49 -18.83 -3.17 0.14
CA ILE A 49 -17.78 -2.69 1.03
C ILE A 49 -17.63 -1.19 0.83
N GLU A 50 -17.72 -0.42 1.91
CA GLU A 50 -17.38 1.00 1.94
C GLU A 50 -16.00 1.17 2.56
N VAL A 51 -15.17 2.01 1.95
CA VAL A 51 -13.80 2.30 2.40
C VAL A 51 -13.68 3.78 2.78
N ASN A 52 -12.70 4.13 3.59
CA ASN A 52 -12.30 5.52 3.81
C ASN A 52 -11.81 6.15 2.48
N ASP A 53 -12.20 7.40 2.20
CA ASP A 53 -11.88 8.15 0.98
C ASP A 53 -10.77 9.20 1.16
N SER A 54 -10.00 9.11 2.25
CA SER A 54 -8.86 9.98 2.57
C SER A 54 -7.75 9.93 1.51
N GLU A 55 -7.05 11.04 1.32
CA GLU A 55 -5.79 11.07 0.54
C GLU A 55 -4.63 10.43 1.30
N ASP A 56 -4.73 10.31 2.64
CA ASP A 56 -3.70 9.72 3.50
C ASP A 56 -4.21 8.42 4.14
N LEU A 57 -4.22 7.33 3.38
CA LEU A 57 -4.77 6.04 3.84
C LEU A 57 -3.72 5.15 4.48
N TYR A 58 -2.50 5.09 3.95
CA TYR A 58 -1.49 4.19 4.48
C TYR A 58 -0.10 4.69 4.13
N TRP A 59 0.79 4.67 5.12
CA TRP A 59 2.21 4.89 4.90
C TRP A 59 3.02 3.86 5.69
N ALA A 60 3.90 3.18 4.97
CA ALA A 60 4.91 2.32 5.56
C ALA A 60 6.27 2.58 4.92
N ARG A 61 7.33 2.22 5.64
CA ARG A 61 8.69 2.32 5.14
C ARG A 61 9.54 1.14 5.56
N THR A 62 10.56 0.82 4.77
CA THR A 62 11.61 -0.08 5.23
C THR A 62 12.41 0.60 6.34
N ALA A 63 12.79 -0.17 7.36
CA ALA A 63 13.78 0.28 8.33
C ALA A 63 15.14 -0.30 7.91
N PRO A 64 16.18 0.52 7.71
CA PRO A 64 17.51 -0.01 7.52
C PRO A 64 17.92 -0.86 8.74
N PRO A 65 18.70 -1.93 8.55
CA PRO A 65 19.11 -2.77 9.66
C PRO A 65 19.87 -1.95 10.71
N PRO A 66 19.54 -2.05 12.01
CA PRO A 66 20.08 -1.16 13.05
C PRO A 66 21.57 -1.34 13.29
N TRP A 67 22.18 -2.40 12.74
CA TRP A 67 23.61 -2.69 12.85
C TRP A 67 24.44 -2.15 11.68
N ILE A 68 23.82 -1.56 10.65
CA ILE A 68 24.55 -0.92 9.54
C ILE A 68 24.59 0.59 9.78
N PRO A 69 25.79 1.19 9.92
CA PRO A 69 25.94 2.64 10.05
C PRO A 69 25.30 3.41 8.88
N ALA A 70 24.63 4.52 9.16
CA ALA A 70 23.94 5.33 8.14
C ALA A 70 24.87 5.81 7.01
N GLU A 71 26.14 6.04 7.32
CA GLU A 71 27.19 6.39 6.36
C GLU A 71 27.48 5.29 5.33
N ASP A 72 27.41 4.02 5.73
CA ASP A 72 27.59 2.86 4.84
C ASP A 72 26.35 2.64 3.95
N LEU A 73 25.18 3.06 4.41
CA LEU A 73 23.91 2.98 3.68
C LEU A 73 23.79 4.07 2.61
N ALA A 74 24.31 5.27 2.89
CA ALA A 74 24.22 6.42 1.99
C ALA A 74 24.90 6.19 0.63
N GLY A 75 25.91 5.31 0.57
CA GLY A 75 26.63 4.94 -0.65
C GLY A 75 26.33 3.53 -1.21
N SER A 76 25.40 2.79 -0.59
CA SER A 76 25.10 1.41 -0.99
C SER A 76 24.08 1.35 -2.13
N ASP A 77 24.40 0.57 -3.16
CA ASP A 77 23.46 0.20 -4.23
C ASP A 77 22.49 -0.93 -3.78
N ASP A 78 22.68 -1.52 -2.60
CA ASP A 78 21.77 -2.53 -2.07
C ASP A 78 20.49 -1.87 -1.53
N LEU A 79 19.37 -2.10 -2.22
CA LEU A 79 18.05 -1.59 -1.85
C LEU A 79 17.61 -2.02 -0.44
N ARG A 80 18.09 -3.15 0.08
CA ARG A 80 17.77 -3.62 1.44
C ARG A 80 18.41 -2.75 2.52
N ALA A 81 19.39 -1.96 2.15
CA ALA A 81 20.08 -1.01 2.99
C ALA A 81 19.43 0.40 2.93
N ARG A 82 18.48 0.63 2.01
CA ARG A 82 17.88 1.95 1.79
C ARG A 82 16.51 2.04 2.46
N GLU A 83 16.18 3.22 2.98
CA GLU A 83 14.81 3.54 3.34
C GLU A 83 14.00 3.69 2.03
N ILE A 84 12.88 2.99 1.93
CA ILE A 84 11.95 3.04 0.82
C ILE A 84 10.56 3.17 1.43
N GLY A 85 9.81 4.17 0.99
CA GLY A 85 8.43 4.40 1.40
C GLY A 85 7.44 3.72 0.46
N VAL A 86 6.32 3.26 1.01
CA VAL A 86 5.09 2.98 0.26
C VAL A 86 3.98 3.82 0.88
N ASP A 87 3.32 4.60 0.03
CA ASP A 87 2.24 5.49 0.39
C ASP A 87 0.98 5.17 -0.43
N VAL A 88 -0.19 5.30 0.20
CA VAL A 88 -1.49 5.01 -0.39
C VAL A 88 -2.48 6.10 -0.04
N GLY A 89 -3.18 6.58 -1.06
CA GLY A 89 -4.28 7.53 -0.94
C GLY A 89 -5.44 7.24 -1.88
N TRP A 90 -6.62 7.78 -1.58
CA TRP A 90 -7.76 7.80 -2.50
C TRP A 90 -7.91 9.17 -3.16
N TYR A 91 -7.96 9.17 -4.50
CA TYR A 91 -8.13 10.37 -5.31
C TYR A 91 -9.33 10.20 -6.22
N ARG A 92 -10.30 11.10 -6.14
CA ARG A 92 -11.60 10.97 -6.85
C ARG A 92 -11.50 10.67 -8.35
N ALA A 93 -10.48 11.19 -9.03
CA ALA A 93 -10.28 10.98 -10.47
C ALA A 93 -9.50 9.70 -10.82
N HIS A 94 -8.82 9.07 -9.85
CA HIS A 94 -7.85 8.00 -10.08
C HIS A 94 -8.08 6.75 -9.23
N GLY A 95 -9.01 6.80 -8.27
CA GLY A 95 -9.25 5.75 -7.30
C GLY A 95 -8.13 5.72 -6.26
N PHE A 96 -7.82 4.52 -5.77
CA PHE A 96 -6.64 4.31 -4.94
C PHE A 96 -5.39 4.55 -5.77
N ARG A 97 -4.40 5.19 -5.17
CA ARG A 97 -3.06 5.34 -5.74
C ARG A 97 -2.05 4.81 -4.74
N VAL A 98 -1.27 3.83 -5.15
CA VAL A 98 -0.12 3.31 -4.42
C VAL A 98 1.13 3.87 -5.05
N VAL A 99 2.04 4.45 -4.26
CA VAL A 99 3.32 4.95 -4.74
C VAL A 99 4.47 4.34 -3.94
N VAL A 100 5.58 4.07 -4.62
CA VAL A 100 6.88 3.75 -4.00
C VAL A 100 7.75 4.99 -4.07
N LEU A 101 8.29 5.40 -2.94
CA LEU A 101 9.00 6.65 -2.75
C LEU A 101 10.44 6.39 -2.26
N ASP A 102 11.37 7.20 -2.73
CA ASP A 102 12.66 7.38 -2.05
C ASP A 102 12.47 8.22 -0.76
N PRO A 103 13.47 8.24 0.15
CA PRO A 103 13.37 8.95 1.43
C PRO A 103 13.14 10.46 1.32
N ASP A 104 13.45 11.06 0.17
CA ASP A 104 13.28 12.49 -0.08
C ASP A 104 11.84 12.88 -0.43
N TRP A 105 10.94 11.91 -0.59
CA TRP A 105 9.51 12.08 -0.93
C TRP A 105 9.22 12.66 -2.32
N ASP A 106 10.19 13.32 -2.93
CA ASP A 106 10.05 13.97 -4.24
C ASP A 106 10.22 12.97 -5.39
N HIS A 107 10.88 11.82 -5.16
CA HIS A 107 11.11 10.83 -6.20
C HIS A 107 10.20 9.61 -6.07
N VAL A 108 9.18 9.57 -6.94
CA VAL A 108 8.33 8.40 -7.16
C VAL A 108 9.05 7.37 -8.04
N ARG A 109 9.34 6.20 -7.48
CA ARG A 109 9.97 5.07 -8.18
C ARG A 109 8.98 4.29 -9.03
N ALA A 110 7.80 4.04 -8.47
CA ALA A 110 6.70 3.34 -9.13
C ALA A 110 5.37 3.86 -8.59
N SER A 111 4.34 3.79 -9.42
CA SER A 111 2.97 4.13 -9.02
C SER A 111 1.96 3.23 -9.68
N HIS A 112 0.88 2.91 -8.98
CA HIS A 112 -0.24 2.13 -9.47
C HIS A 112 -1.53 2.80 -9.05
N SER A 113 -2.50 2.88 -9.96
CA SER A 113 -3.83 3.42 -9.67
C SER A 113 -4.90 2.40 -9.99
N THR A 114 -5.89 2.28 -9.10
CA THR A 114 -6.95 1.29 -9.23
C THR A 114 -8.23 1.73 -8.54
N PHE A 115 -9.38 1.37 -9.13
CA PHE A 115 -10.69 1.49 -8.50
C PHE A 115 -11.16 0.15 -7.91
N ASP A 116 -10.27 -0.82 -7.78
CA ASP A 116 -10.55 -2.12 -7.21
C ASP A 116 -9.79 -2.29 -5.89
N ILE A 117 -10.53 -2.54 -4.81
CA ILE A 117 -10.00 -2.72 -3.46
C ILE A 117 -9.20 -4.04 -3.32
N GLU A 118 -9.55 -5.10 -4.06
CA GLU A 118 -8.78 -6.34 -4.05
C GLU A 118 -7.45 -6.17 -4.77
N ASP A 119 -7.46 -5.44 -5.89
CA ASP A 119 -6.24 -5.07 -6.61
C ASP A 119 -5.34 -4.15 -5.77
N LEU A 120 -5.91 -3.18 -5.04
CA LEU A 120 -5.18 -2.36 -4.08
C LEU A 120 -4.40 -3.24 -3.08
N VAL A 121 -5.10 -4.15 -2.41
CA VAL A 121 -4.50 -5.04 -1.40
C VAL A 121 -3.42 -5.90 -2.05
N ALA A 122 -3.71 -6.50 -3.21
CA ALA A 122 -2.77 -7.35 -3.92
C ALA A 122 -1.50 -6.60 -4.34
N VAL A 123 -1.63 -5.37 -4.84
CA VAL A 123 -0.51 -4.52 -5.24
C VAL A 123 0.34 -4.14 -4.03
N LEU A 124 -0.30 -3.67 -2.95
CA LEU A 124 0.40 -3.25 -1.73
C LEU A 124 1.20 -4.41 -1.10
N GLU A 125 0.58 -5.57 -0.94
CA GLU A 125 1.26 -6.77 -0.40
C GLU A 125 2.37 -7.26 -1.34
N ARG A 126 2.13 -7.29 -2.65
CA ARG A 126 3.13 -7.70 -3.64
C ARG A 126 4.33 -6.77 -3.63
N TRP A 127 4.13 -5.46 -3.64
CA TRP A 127 5.21 -4.48 -3.69
C TRP A 127 6.04 -4.47 -2.42
N THR A 128 5.40 -4.48 -1.25
CA THR A 128 6.12 -4.58 0.04
C THR A 128 6.93 -5.87 0.13
N TRP A 129 6.39 -6.98 -0.38
CA TRP A 129 7.14 -8.23 -0.52
C TRP A 129 8.32 -8.10 -1.49
N THR A 130 8.12 -7.63 -2.72
CA THR A 130 9.18 -7.49 -3.73
C THR A 130 10.34 -6.61 -3.23
N ILE A 131 10.03 -5.50 -2.57
CA ILE A 131 11.02 -4.61 -1.95
C ILE A 131 11.75 -5.30 -0.81
N SER A 132 11.06 -6.09 0.02
CA SER A 132 11.73 -6.88 1.08
C SER A 132 12.75 -7.90 0.52
N GLN A 133 12.58 -8.32 -0.74
CA GLN A 133 13.53 -9.20 -1.43
C GLN A 133 14.69 -8.43 -2.10
N GLY A 134 14.74 -7.10 -1.94
CA GLY A 134 15.77 -6.24 -2.53
C GLY A 134 15.53 -5.91 -4.01
N THR A 135 14.28 -5.95 -4.47
CA THR A 135 13.91 -5.61 -5.85
C THR A 135 12.87 -4.48 -5.85
N LEU A 136 12.93 -3.56 -6.81
CA LEU A 136 11.88 -2.55 -6.98
C LEU A 136 10.76 -3.09 -7.87
N PRO A 137 9.49 -2.71 -7.62
CA PRO A 137 8.41 -3.05 -8.53
C PRO A 137 8.60 -2.36 -9.88
N ASP A 138 8.24 -3.05 -10.96
CA ASP A 138 8.25 -2.48 -12.30
C ASP A 138 7.28 -1.30 -12.40
N GLN A 139 7.63 -0.27 -13.17
CA GLN A 139 6.70 0.79 -13.52
C GLN A 139 5.61 0.19 -14.43
N HIS A 140 4.46 -0.14 -13.85
CA HIS A 140 3.25 -0.29 -14.65
C HIS A 140 2.74 1.11 -14.94
N GLY A 141 3.27 1.67 -16.03
CA GLY A 141 2.66 2.81 -16.69
C GLY A 141 1.25 2.42 -17.11
N GLY A 142 0.26 2.91 -16.37
CA GLY A 142 -1.11 2.96 -16.86
C GLY A 142 -1.20 3.95 -18.01
N GLU A 143 -0.73 3.55 -19.19
CA GLU A 143 -1.14 4.18 -20.45
C GLU A 143 -2.38 3.46 -21.00
N ARG A 144 -3.51 4.16 -20.89
CA ARG A 144 -4.68 4.27 -21.78
C ARG A 144 -6.03 3.91 -21.18
#